data_AF-A0A2W4S6I5-F1
#
_entry.id   AF-A0A2W4S6I5-F1
#
_cell.length_a   1.000
_cell.length_b   1.000
_cell.length_c   1.000
_cell.angle_alpha   90.00
_cell.angle_beta   90.00
_cell.angle_gamma   90.00
#
_symmetry.space_group_name_H-M   'P 1'
#
loop_
_entity.id
_entity.type
_entity.pdbx_description
1 polymer ?
#
loop_
_entity_poly.entity_id
_entity_poly.type
_entity_poly.pdbx_seq_one_letter_code
_entity_poly.pdbx_strand_id
1 'polypeptide(L)'
;MPIPLLLAAAAIASALPLGELPPQVLAKDQCAMFLWDRASERRVAMVLVKPLSLRVMRGASVVTLPASDAGTGEPVLGFPSGLRFGDTSGAIAIDAVIVPNDGGTGGVVRDAIITMTLPTGEAIVAPVAGLVGCG
;
A
#
# COMPACT_ATOMS: atom_id res chain seq x y z
N MET A 1 9.09 -49.54 2.20
CA MET A 1 9.30 -48.37 3.09
C MET A 1 8.88 -47.13 2.28
N PRO A 2 7.79 -46.43 2.61
CA PRO A 2 7.41 -45.22 1.87
C PRO A 2 8.21 -44.02 2.40
N ILE A 3 8.75 -43.23 1.47
CA ILE A 3 9.44 -41.96 1.73
C ILE A 3 8.38 -40.91 2.07
N PRO A 4 8.46 -40.19 3.20
CA PRO A 4 7.53 -39.12 3.48
C PRO A 4 7.89 -37.92 2.59
N LEU A 5 6.94 -37.55 1.72
CA LEU A 5 7.00 -36.33 0.93
C LEU A 5 6.77 -35.14 1.89
N LEU A 6 7.84 -34.55 2.42
CA LEU A 6 7.74 -33.26 3.11
C LEU A 6 7.42 -32.18 2.07
N LEU A 7 6.15 -31.78 1.98
CA LEU A 7 5.79 -30.52 1.33
C LEU A 7 6.36 -29.38 2.19
N ALA A 8 7.49 -28.82 1.77
CA ALA A 8 7.89 -27.50 2.24
C ALA A 8 6.90 -26.48 1.66
N ALA A 9 6.09 -25.86 2.52
CA ALA A 9 5.32 -24.69 2.15
C ALA A 9 6.32 -23.58 1.80
N ALA A 10 6.53 -23.33 0.51
CA ALA A 10 7.29 -22.17 0.07
C ALA A 10 6.50 -20.93 0.46
N ALA A 11 6.95 -20.22 1.50
CA ALA A 11 6.46 -18.87 1.75
C ALA A 11 6.72 -18.06 0.48
N ILE A 12 5.66 -17.54 -0.15
CA ILE A 12 5.78 -16.69 -1.32
C ILE A 12 6.44 -15.41 -0.80
N ALA A 13 7.74 -15.27 -1.03
CA ALA A 13 8.44 -14.04 -0.71
C ALA A 13 7.79 -12.89 -1.50
N SER A 14 7.50 -11.79 -0.80
CA SER A 14 6.99 -10.58 -1.45
C SER A 14 7.90 -10.17 -2.61
N ALA A 15 7.32 -9.97 -3.79
CA ALA A 15 8.06 -9.43 -4.92
C ALA A 15 8.34 -7.92 -4.76
N LEU A 16 7.61 -7.23 -3.86
CA LEU A 16 7.81 -5.81 -3.63
C LEU A 16 9.16 -5.54 -2.97
N PRO A 17 10.02 -4.71 -3.56
CA PRO A 17 11.28 -4.27 -2.95
C PRO A 17 11.02 -3.14 -1.92
N LEU A 18 9.94 -3.28 -1.15
CA LEU A 18 9.59 -2.40 -0.05
C LEU A 18 9.84 -3.15 1.26
N GLY A 19 10.40 -2.43 2.23
CA GLY A 19 10.52 -2.93 3.59
C GLY A 19 9.19 -2.85 4.34
N GLU A 20 9.17 -3.40 5.55
CA GLU A 20 8.04 -3.21 6.45
C GLU A 20 8.08 -1.80 7.03
N LEU A 21 6.98 -1.07 6.88
CA LEU A 21 6.77 0.23 7.48
C LEU A 21 6.50 0.02 8.98
N PRO A 22 7.26 0.68 9.89
CA PRO A 22 7.03 0.58 11.33
C PRO A 22 5.65 1.14 11.71
N PRO A 23 5.17 0.92 12.95
CA PRO A 23 3.92 1.50 13.42
C PRO A 23 3.85 3.00 13.14
N GLN A 24 2.71 3.43 12.60
CA GLN A 24 2.48 4.82 12.19
C GLN A 24 1.41 5.42 13.10
N VAL A 25 1.65 6.65 13.54
CA VAL A 25 0.71 7.43 14.35
C VAL A 25 0.04 8.45 13.44
N LEU A 26 -1.29 8.53 13.50
CA LEU A 26 -2.05 9.59 12.84
C LEU A 26 -2.18 10.78 13.77
N ALA A 27 -1.92 11.97 13.24
CA ALA A 27 -2.29 13.17 13.95
C ALA A 27 -3.82 13.35 13.94
N LYS A 28 -4.30 14.23 14.82
CA LYS A 28 -5.71 14.63 14.86
C LYS A 28 -6.16 15.11 13.49
N ASP A 29 -7.37 14.72 13.09
CA ASP A 29 -8.03 15.11 11.83
C ASP A 29 -7.30 14.60 10.56
N GLN A 30 -6.40 13.63 10.70
CA GLN A 30 -5.76 12.95 9.57
C GLN A 30 -6.47 11.63 9.25
N CYS A 31 -6.74 11.42 7.96
CA CYS A 31 -7.13 10.13 7.41
C CYS A 31 -5.95 9.46 6.72
N ALA A 32 -5.76 8.17 6.97
CA ALA A 32 -4.79 7.35 6.27
C ALA A 32 -5.36 6.00 5.81
N MET A 33 -4.84 5.53 4.68
CA MET A 33 -5.02 4.20 4.15
C MET A 33 -3.72 3.40 4.38
N PHE A 34 -3.79 2.39 5.22
CA PHE A 34 -2.67 1.49 5.51
C PHE A 34 -2.80 0.23 4.66
N LEU A 35 -1.70 -0.20 4.04
CA LEU A 35 -1.69 -1.32 3.11
C LEU A 35 -0.66 -2.37 3.52
N TRP A 36 -1.10 -3.62 3.50
CA TRP A 36 -0.31 -4.80 3.76
C TRP A 36 -0.18 -5.63 2.49
N ASP A 37 1.04 -6.05 2.21
CA ASP A 37 1.29 -7.03 1.15
C ASP A 37 0.68 -8.38 1.54
N ARG A 38 -0.13 -8.96 0.66
CA ARG A 38 -0.80 -10.24 0.96
C ARG A 38 0.16 -11.43 1.00
N ALA A 39 1.31 -11.34 0.34
CA ALA A 39 2.27 -12.44 0.32
C ALA A 39 3.09 -12.51 1.61
N SER A 40 3.57 -11.37 2.10
CA SER A 40 4.42 -11.31 3.31
C SER A 40 3.73 -10.86 4.58
N GLU A 41 2.47 -10.41 4.50
CA GLU A 41 1.71 -9.82 5.61
C GLU A 41 2.37 -8.58 6.25
N ARG A 42 3.39 -8.01 5.58
CA ARG A 42 4.08 -6.79 6.04
C ARG A 42 3.28 -5.56 5.64
N ARG A 43 3.22 -4.57 6.53
CA ARG A 43 2.71 -3.23 6.16
C ARG A 43 3.72 -2.57 5.24
N VAL A 44 3.37 -2.41 3.96
CA VAL A 44 4.32 -1.89 2.95
C VAL A 44 4.09 -0.43 2.62
N ALA A 45 2.89 0.11 2.90
CA ALA A 45 2.54 1.47 2.53
C ALA A 45 1.52 2.10 3.49
N MET A 46 1.58 3.44 3.57
CA MET A 46 0.57 4.28 4.21
C MET A 46 0.32 5.50 3.32
N VAL A 47 -0.92 5.70 2.88
CA VAL A 47 -1.34 6.90 2.11
C VAL A 47 -2.04 7.88 3.05
N LEU A 48 -1.65 9.16 3.03
CA LEU A 48 -2.32 10.28 3.70
C LEU A 48 -3.20 11.03 2.70
N VAL A 49 -4.34 11.57 3.14
CA VAL A 49 -5.22 12.41 2.27
C VAL A 49 -4.77 13.88 2.24
N LYS A 50 -4.24 14.40 3.36
CA LYS A 50 -3.96 15.84 3.53
C LYS A 50 -2.57 16.07 4.15
N PRO A 51 -1.54 16.37 3.33
CA PRO A 51 -1.54 16.34 1.86
C PRO A 51 -1.58 14.91 1.30
N LEU A 52 -2.06 14.75 0.06
CA LEU A 52 -2.08 13.47 -0.63
C LEU A 52 -0.64 12.98 -0.85
N SER A 53 -0.25 11.96 -0.10
CA SER A 53 1.13 11.47 -0.08
C SER A 53 1.22 10.01 0.34
N LEU A 54 2.28 9.34 -0.08
CA LEU A 54 2.54 7.94 0.18
C LEU A 54 3.81 7.79 1.01
N ARG A 55 3.70 7.12 2.16
CA ARG A 55 4.83 6.71 2.99
C ARG A 55 5.16 5.25 2.76
N VAL A 56 6.42 4.98 2.42
CA VAL A 56 6.94 3.62 2.19
C VAL A 56 8.34 3.47 2.79
N MET A 57 8.74 2.22 3.04
CA MET A 57 10.09 1.87 3.47
C MET A 57 10.91 1.48 2.24
N ARG A 58 11.84 2.34 1.80
CA ARG A 58 12.79 2.03 0.72
C ARG A 58 14.17 1.75 1.32
N GLY A 59 14.65 0.53 1.16
CA GLY A 59 15.83 0.07 1.91
C GLY A 59 15.59 0.19 3.42
N ALA A 60 16.42 0.98 4.11
CA ALA A 60 16.31 1.24 5.55
C ALA A 60 15.64 2.58 5.91
N SER A 61 15.19 3.36 4.93
CA SER A 61 14.70 4.74 5.14
C SER A 61 13.22 4.90 4.79
N VAL A 62 12.46 5.53 5.71
CA VAL A 62 11.05 5.85 5.45
C VAL A 62 11.04 7.08 4.58
N VAL A 63 10.46 6.97 3.40
CA VAL A 63 10.33 8.08 2.45
C VAL A 63 8.86 8.45 2.30
N THR A 64 8.61 9.74 2.11
CA THR A 64 7.28 10.28 1.79
C THR A 64 7.30 10.78 0.36
N LEU A 65 6.48 10.18 -0.49
CA LEU A 65 6.36 10.51 -1.89
C LEU A 65 5.13 11.42 -2.07
N PRO A 66 5.27 12.56 -2.75
CA PRO A 66 4.12 13.37 -3.12
C PRO A 66 3.26 12.64 -4.15
N ALA A 67 1.96 12.91 -4.15
CA ALA A 67 1.12 12.50 -5.27
C ALA A 67 1.55 13.23 -6.55
N SER A 68 1.58 12.50 -7.66
CA SER A 68 1.91 13.05 -8.98
C SER A 68 0.74 13.81 -9.60
N ASP A 69 -0.48 13.51 -9.16
CA ASP A 69 -1.73 14.12 -9.57
C ASP A 69 -2.77 14.03 -8.42
N ALA A 70 -4.02 14.41 -8.70
CA ALA A 70 -5.11 14.35 -7.73
C ALA A 70 -5.74 12.94 -7.57
N GLY A 71 -5.27 11.95 -8.32
CA GLY A 71 -5.86 10.62 -8.44
C GLY A 71 -7.02 10.54 -9.44
N THR A 72 -7.55 9.33 -9.60
CA THR A 72 -8.67 9.01 -10.49
C THR A 72 -9.78 8.23 -9.77
N GLY A 73 -11.01 8.38 -10.27
CA GLY A 73 -12.20 7.76 -9.69
C GLY A 73 -12.81 8.56 -8.55
N GLU A 74 -14.03 8.19 -8.16
CA GLU A 74 -14.77 8.87 -7.09
C GLU A 74 -14.11 8.60 -5.73
N PRO A 75 -13.75 9.63 -4.95
CA PRO A 75 -13.10 9.44 -3.67
C PRO A 75 -14.01 8.76 -2.63
N VAL A 76 -13.49 7.72 -1.97
CA VAL A 76 -14.11 7.09 -0.80
C VAL A 76 -13.27 7.45 0.43
N LEU A 77 -13.88 8.07 1.44
CA LEU A 77 -13.17 8.60 2.62
C LEU A 77 -12.02 9.57 2.26
N GLY A 78 -12.15 10.26 1.13
CA GLY A 78 -11.12 11.19 0.62
C GLY A 78 -10.00 10.53 -0.20
N PHE A 79 -10.04 9.21 -0.40
CA PHE A 79 -9.08 8.49 -1.24
C PHE A 79 -9.71 8.16 -2.61
N PRO A 80 -9.19 8.73 -3.72
CA PRO A 80 -9.48 8.25 -5.06
C PRO A 80 -9.14 6.76 -5.21
N SER A 81 -9.83 6.07 -6.12
CA SER A 81 -9.58 4.64 -6.38
C SER A 81 -8.24 4.40 -7.08
N GLY A 82 -7.77 5.35 -7.90
CA GLY A 82 -6.48 5.30 -8.57
C GLY A 82 -5.57 6.41 -8.06
N LEU A 83 -4.42 6.03 -7.52
CA LEU A 83 -3.45 6.95 -6.91
C LEU A 83 -2.10 6.77 -7.58
N ARG A 84 -1.38 7.87 -7.82
CA ARG A 84 -0.04 7.86 -8.42
C ARG A 84 0.90 8.72 -7.59
N PHE A 85 2.06 8.15 -7.26
CA PHE A 85 3.10 8.78 -6.47
C PHE A 85 4.43 8.55 -7.15
N GLY A 86 5.40 9.43 -6.90
CA GLY A 86 6.72 9.21 -7.44
C GLY A 86 7.71 10.31 -7.13
N ASP A 87 8.95 9.99 -7.42
CA ASP A 87 10.09 10.88 -7.41
C ASP A 87 11.10 10.42 -8.46
N THR A 88 12.33 10.92 -8.41
CA THR A 88 13.40 10.53 -9.33
C THR A 88 13.82 9.06 -9.19
N SER A 89 13.43 8.38 -8.12
CA SER A 89 13.79 6.98 -7.85
C SER A 89 12.73 5.98 -8.33
N GLY A 90 11.65 6.45 -8.94
CA GLY A 90 10.61 5.61 -9.53
C GLY A 90 9.20 6.07 -9.19
N ALA A 91 8.23 5.36 -9.76
CA ALA A 91 6.80 5.64 -9.58
C ALA A 91 6.10 4.49 -8.85
N ILE A 92 5.08 4.83 -8.06
CA ILE A 92 4.20 3.87 -7.40
C ILE A 92 2.76 4.23 -7.74
N ALA A 93 2.06 3.27 -8.33
CA ALA A 93 0.65 3.32 -8.59
C ALA A 93 -0.09 2.41 -7.61
N ILE A 94 -1.22 2.89 -7.10
CA ILE A 94 -2.13 2.13 -6.24
C ILE A 94 -3.51 2.21 -6.85
N ASP A 95 -4.11 1.07 -7.15
CA ASP A 95 -5.50 0.97 -7.57
C ASP A 95 -6.25 0.16 -6.50
N ALA A 96 -7.25 0.76 -5.86
CA ALA A 96 -7.84 0.26 -4.62
C ALA A 96 -9.38 0.29 -4.63
N VAL A 97 -9.96 -0.71 -3.98
CA VAL A 97 -11.39 -0.80 -3.69
C VAL A 97 -11.61 -0.64 -2.19
N ILE A 98 -12.17 0.50 -1.82
CA ILE A 98 -12.43 0.86 -0.43
C ILE A 98 -13.91 0.65 -0.12
N VAL A 99 -14.19 -0.07 0.96
CA VAL A 99 -15.53 -0.24 1.52
C VAL A 99 -15.58 0.55 2.83
N PRO A 100 -16.34 1.66 2.90
CA PRO A 100 -16.47 2.43 4.14
C PRO A 100 -17.25 1.61 5.18
N ASN A 101 -16.96 1.85 6.46
CA ASN A 101 -17.80 1.38 7.55
C ASN A 101 -19.06 2.25 7.66
N ASP A 102 -20.09 1.76 8.36
CA ASP A 102 -21.37 2.46 8.53
C ASP A 102 -21.21 3.81 9.29
N GLY A 103 -20.10 3.99 10.01
CA GLY A 103 -19.80 5.21 10.78
C GLY A 103 -19.08 6.30 9.99
N GLY A 104 -18.61 6.04 8.76
CA GLY A 104 -17.89 7.01 7.92
C GLY A 104 -16.52 7.46 8.45
N THR A 105 -16.01 6.85 9.54
CA THR A 105 -14.73 7.21 10.18
C THR A 105 -13.59 6.26 9.79
N GLY A 106 -13.89 5.23 9.03
CA GLY A 106 -12.92 4.27 8.55
C GLY A 106 -13.52 3.31 7.53
N GLY A 107 -12.74 2.33 7.12
CA GLY A 107 -13.15 1.34 6.13
C GLY A 107 -12.12 0.26 5.92
N VAL A 108 -12.45 -0.68 5.04
CA VAL A 108 -11.57 -1.76 4.63
C VAL A 108 -11.15 -1.51 3.19
N VAL A 109 -9.85 -1.58 2.92
CA VAL A 109 -9.34 -1.73 1.56
C VAL A 109 -9.43 -3.21 1.23
N ARG A 110 -10.55 -3.59 0.59
CA ARG A 110 -10.87 -4.98 0.34
C ARG A 110 -9.84 -5.59 -0.60
N ASP A 111 -9.64 -4.92 -1.74
CA ASP A 111 -8.72 -5.34 -2.79
C ASP A 111 -7.95 -4.12 -3.26
N ALA A 112 -6.64 -4.23 -3.37
CA ALA A 112 -5.82 -3.22 -3.99
C ALA A 112 -4.59 -3.85 -4.67
N ILE A 113 -4.09 -3.17 -5.69
CA ILE A 113 -2.88 -3.52 -6.40
C ILE A 113 -1.88 -2.37 -6.23
N ILE A 114 -0.66 -2.71 -5.81
CA ILE A 114 0.49 -1.80 -5.90
C ILE A 114 1.29 -2.19 -7.14
N THR A 115 1.53 -1.21 -8.01
CA THR A 115 2.47 -1.32 -9.13
C THR A 115 3.62 -0.35 -8.88
N MET A 116 4.84 -0.87 -8.79
CA MET A 116 6.05 -0.07 -8.64
C MET A 116 6.87 -0.12 -9.93
N THR A 117 7.02 1.02 -10.58
CA THR A 117 7.86 1.18 -11.76
C THR A 117 9.25 1.66 -11.36
N LEU A 118 10.25 0.83 -11.61
CA LEU A 118 11.65 1.11 -11.37
C LEU A 118 12.18 2.17 -12.35
N PRO A 119 13.30 2.85 -12.05
CA PRO A 119 13.95 3.76 -13.00
C PRO A 119 14.35 3.11 -14.34
N THR A 120 14.53 1.78 -14.34
CA THR A 120 14.80 0.98 -15.55
C THR A 120 13.57 0.82 -16.45
N GLY A 121 12.38 1.19 -15.99
CA GLY A 121 11.10 0.99 -16.67
C GLY A 121 10.41 -0.35 -16.36
N GLU A 122 11.09 -1.25 -15.64
CA GLU A 122 10.48 -2.50 -15.17
C GLU A 122 9.41 -2.23 -14.11
N ALA A 123 8.32 -3.02 -14.15
CA ALA A 123 7.21 -2.89 -13.22
C ALA A 123 7.06 -4.14 -12.36
N ILE A 124 6.95 -3.93 -11.04
CA ILE A 124 6.65 -4.97 -10.07
C ILE A 124 5.23 -4.76 -9.57
N VAL A 125 4.41 -5.80 -9.63
CA VAL A 125 2.99 -5.74 -9.26
C VAL A 125 2.73 -6.69 -8.10
N ALA A 126 2.06 -6.22 -7.05
CA ALA A 126 1.69 -7.04 -5.91
C ALA A 126 0.28 -6.73 -5.38
N PRO A 127 -0.48 -7.76 -4.98
CA PRO A 127 -1.76 -7.58 -4.32
C PRO A 127 -1.56 -7.15 -2.87
N VAL A 128 -2.31 -6.14 -2.47
CA VAL A 128 -2.35 -5.64 -1.10
C VAL A 128 -3.80 -5.58 -0.60
N ALA A 129 -3.96 -5.54 0.71
CA ALA A 129 -5.23 -5.23 1.37
C ALA A 129 -4.96 -4.33 2.56
N GLY A 130 -6.00 -3.81 3.19
CA GLY A 130 -5.75 -2.89 4.28
C GLY A 130 -6.96 -2.25 4.92
N LEU A 131 -6.68 -1.15 5.60
CA LEU A 131 -7.63 -0.43 6.43
C LEU A 131 -7.50 1.06 6.17
N VAL A 132 -8.63 1.75 6.22
CA VAL A 132 -8.71 3.21 6.26
C VAL A 132 -9.13 3.62 7.66
N GLY A 133 -8.42 4.59 8.24
CA GLY A 133 -8.78 5.18 9.53
C GLY A 133 -8.57 6.68 9.54
N CYS A 134 -9.49 7.40 10.18
CA CYS A 134 -9.42 8.84 10.42
C CYS A 134 -9.34 9.12 11.92
N GLY A 135 -8.37 9.93 12.35
CA GLY A 135 -8.15 10.32 13.75
C GLY A 135 -8.64 11.73 14.09
#